data_AF-A0A7J7K4Y2-F1
#
_entry.id   AF-A0A7J7K4Y2-F1
#
_cell.length_a   1.000
_cell.length_b   1.000
_cell.length_c   1.000
_cell.angle_alpha   90.00
_cell.angle_beta   90.00
_cell.angle_gamma   90.00
#
_symmetry.space_group_name_H-M   'P 1'
#
loop_
_entity.id
_entity.type
_entity.pdbx_description
1 polymer ?
#
loop_
_entity_poly.entity_id
_entity_poly.type
_entity_poly.pdbx_seq_one_letter_code
_entity_poly.pdbx_strand_id
1 'polypeptide(L)'
;MPDLTMNFVNPRLLDDVSFHPCVRFKRWESEKVLSFVPPDGQFRLVSYHISSQNNVQVPIYAKHNIVYREGSSGRFDVSIGHKNTAGKTIEKAVVEVTFPKSVLSVSLSPSQGKYSFDPTSKILIWDVGEMEPGKTPSIKGSIALISGSEVPDITPSLNLRFQLSGYTASGVRVHRVDCYGEKYKPFKGVKYMTKAGRFQVRT
;
A
#
# COMPACT_ATOMS: atom_id res chain seq x y z
N MET A 1 4.84 37.69 -5.75
CA MET A 1 4.00 36.61 -5.22
C MET A 1 4.00 35.51 -6.27
N PRO A 2 4.50 34.31 -5.95
CA PRO A 2 4.72 33.26 -6.94
C PRO A 2 3.39 32.74 -7.49
N ASP A 3 3.26 32.75 -8.82
CA ASP A 3 2.16 32.10 -9.52
C ASP A 3 2.68 30.80 -10.13
N LEU A 4 2.06 29.67 -9.80
CA LEU A 4 2.53 28.36 -10.18
C LEU A 4 1.62 27.73 -11.22
N THR A 5 2.22 27.04 -12.19
CA THR A 5 1.51 26.10 -13.07
C THR A 5 2.13 24.71 -12.99
N MET A 6 1.30 23.69 -12.77
CA MET A 6 1.72 22.31 -12.67
C MET A 6 0.96 21.45 -13.68
N ASN A 7 1.73 20.64 -14.41
CA ASN A 7 1.25 19.75 -15.47
C ASN A 7 1.49 18.29 -15.10
N PHE A 8 0.58 17.41 -15.50
CA PHE A 8 0.78 15.97 -15.44
C PHE A 8 1.07 15.41 -16.84
N VAL A 9 1.83 14.32 -16.90
CA VAL A 9 2.04 13.56 -18.16
C VAL A 9 0.72 12.91 -18.60
N ASN A 10 -0.10 12.51 -17.64
CA ASN A 10 -1.31 11.71 -17.82
C ASN A 10 -2.46 12.23 -16.93
N PRO A 11 -2.92 13.48 -17.15
CA PRO A 11 -3.96 14.10 -16.33
C PRO A 11 -5.30 13.38 -16.40
N ARG A 12 -5.56 12.62 -17.48
CA ARG A 12 -6.79 11.82 -17.67
C ARG A 12 -6.96 10.68 -16.66
N LEU A 13 -5.91 10.32 -15.93
CA LEU A 13 -6.01 9.32 -14.86
C LEU A 13 -6.69 9.86 -13.59
N LEU A 14 -6.72 11.18 -13.42
CA LEU A 14 -7.27 11.84 -12.25
C LEU A 14 -8.80 11.93 -12.40
N ASP A 15 -9.50 11.22 -11.52
CA ASP A 15 -10.96 11.22 -11.42
C ASP A 15 -11.40 11.78 -10.06
N ASP A 16 -12.64 12.25 -9.96
CA ASP A 16 -13.22 12.83 -8.73
C ASP A 16 -12.25 13.75 -7.97
N VAL A 17 -11.76 14.77 -8.67
CA VAL A 17 -10.68 15.63 -8.21
C VAL A 17 -11.23 16.75 -7.32
N SER A 18 -10.73 16.85 -6.09
CA SER A 18 -11.03 17.97 -5.19
C SER A 18 -9.82 18.89 -5.08
N PHE A 19 -10.05 20.20 -5.20
CA PHE A 19 -9.01 21.22 -5.28
C PHE A 19 -8.92 22.06 -4.01
N HIS A 20 -7.71 22.52 -3.70
CA HIS A 20 -7.53 23.63 -2.77
C HIS A 20 -8.14 24.92 -3.36
N PRO A 21 -8.72 25.82 -2.54
CA PRO A 21 -9.33 27.07 -3.02
C PRO A 21 -8.40 27.99 -3.83
N CYS A 22 -7.07 27.83 -3.70
CA CYS A 22 -6.11 28.61 -4.48
C CYS A 22 -6.01 28.20 -5.95
N VAL A 23 -6.62 27.08 -6.34
CA VAL A 23 -6.58 26.55 -7.71
C VAL A 23 -7.64 27.20 -8.58
N ARG A 24 -7.21 27.70 -9.74
CA ARG A 24 -8.08 28.29 -10.76
C ARG A 24 -8.79 27.18 -11.54
N PHE A 25 -9.98 26.76 -11.06
CA PHE A 25 -10.74 25.64 -11.63
C PHE A 25 -10.97 25.73 -13.14
N LYS A 26 -11.32 26.92 -13.67
CA LYS A 26 -11.56 27.13 -15.11
C LYS A 26 -10.39 26.65 -15.98
N ARG A 27 -9.15 26.82 -15.52
CA ARG A 27 -7.95 26.40 -16.26
C ARG A 27 -7.69 24.91 -16.19
N TRP A 28 -8.05 24.27 -15.07
CA TRP A 28 -8.06 22.80 -14.99
C TRP A 28 -9.12 22.20 -15.93
N GLU A 29 -10.30 22.82 -15.99
CA GLU A 29 -11.39 22.38 -16.85
C GLU A 29 -10.98 22.40 -18.33
N SER A 30 -10.45 23.53 -18.81
CA SER A 30 -10.07 23.73 -20.22
C SER A 30 -8.76 23.05 -20.63
N GLU A 31 -7.70 23.18 -19.83
CA GLU A 31 -6.33 22.80 -20.23
C GLU A 31 -5.80 21.58 -19.47
N LYS A 32 -6.49 21.13 -18.41
CA LYS A 32 -5.99 20.12 -17.45
C LYS A 32 -4.66 20.51 -16.80
N VAL A 33 -4.52 21.83 -16.56
CA VAL A 33 -3.36 22.44 -15.87
C VAL A 33 -3.79 22.95 -14.51
N LEU A 34 -3.03 22.59 -13.47
CA LEU A 34 -3.21 23.19 -12.15
C LEU A 34 -2.52 24.56 -12.13
N SER A 35 -3.28 25.63 -12.01
CA SER A 35 -2.75 26.99 -11.89
C SER A 35 -3.23 27.62 -10.59
N PHE A 36 -2.29 28.14 -9.79
CA PHE A 36 -2.58 28.58 -8.43
C PHE A 36 -1.49 29.50 -7.88
N VAL A 37 -1.88 30.33 -6.90
CA VAL A 37 -0.94 31.03 -6.01
C VAL A 37 -0.92 30.26 -4.69
N PRO A 38 0.18 29.57 -4.31
CA PRO A 38 0.20 28.72 -3.13
C PRO A 38 0.09 29.54 -1.84
N PRO A 39 -0.66 29.04 -0.83
CA PRO A 39 -0.44 29.46 0.55
C PRO A 39 0.98 29.12 1.01
N ASP A 40 1.47 29.86 2.01
CA ASP A 40 2.77 29.58 2.60
C ASP A 40 2.74 28.28 3.42
N GLY A 41 3.82 27.50 3.32
CA GLY A 41 4.00 26.26 4.07
C GLY A 41 3.42 25.02 3.41
N GLN A 42 3.05 24.03 4.22
CA GLN A 42 2.55 22.73 3.75
C GLN A 42 1.03 22.74 3.65
N PHE A 43 0.49 22.35 2.50
CA PHE A 43 -0.95 22.24 2.28
C PHE A 43 -1.28 21.13 1.27
N ARG A 44 -2.54 20.65 1.29
CA ARG A 44 -3.04 19.70 0.30
C ARG A 44 -3.53 20.46 -0.92
N LEU A 45 -2.78 20.41 -2.02
CA LEU A 45 -3.15 21.07 -3.28
C LEU A 45 -4.36 20.39 -3.94
N VAL A 46 -4.35 19.06 -4.04
CA VAL A 46 -5.39 18.26 -4.71
C VAL A 46 -5.56 16.92 -3.99
N SER A 47 -6.79 16.40 -3.95
CA SER A 47 -7.11 14.98 -3.75
C SER A 47 -7.79 14.44 -5.00
N TYR A 48 -7.55 13.17 -5.32
CA TYR A 48 -8.11 12.52 -6.51
C TYR A 48 -8.30 11.03 -6.28
N HIS A 49 -9.14 10.44 -7.11
CA HIS A 49 -9.30 9.00 -7.27
C HIS A 49 -8.74 8.56 -8.63
N ILE A 50 -8.42 7.28 -8.74
CA ILE A 50 -8.04 6.65 -10.01
C ILE A 50 -9.18 5.71 -10.38
N SER A 51 -9.79 5.93 -11.53
CA SER A 51 -10.90 5.10 -12.01
C SER A 51 -10.50 3.62 -12.11
N SER A 52 -11.43 2.73 -11.76
CA SER A 52 -11.25 1.26 -11.80
C SER A 52 -10.98 0.71 -13.20
N GLN A 53 -11.31 1.47 -14.25
CA GLN A 53 -10.98 1.12 -15.64
C GLN A 53 -9.46 1.21 -15.92
N ASN A 54 -8.71 1.94 -15.09
CA ASN A 54 -7.27 2.02 -15.20
C ASN A 54 -6.61 0.85 -14.48
N ASN A 55 -5.67 0.19 -15.15
CA ASN A 55 -4.97 -0.97 -14.60
C ASN A 55 -3.94 -0.57 -13.55
N VAL A 56 -4.37 -0.46 -12.29
CA VAL A 56 -3.49 -0.17 -11.14
C VAL A 56 -2.53 -1.34 -10.92
N GLN A 57 -1.23 -1.04 -10.99
CA GLN A 57 -0.20 -2.05 -10.80
C GLN A 57 -0.04 -2.31 -9.31
N VAL A 58 -0.53 -3.47 -8.87
CA VAL A 58 -0.38 -3.92 -7.49
C VAL A 58 1.09 -4.29 -7.22
N PRO A 59 1.78 -3.62 -6.28
CA PRO A 59 3.23 -3.72 -6.10
C PRO A 59 3.68 -5.00 -5.36
N ILE A 60 2.77 -5.77 -4.79
CA ILE A 60 3.07 -6.91 -3.91
C ILE A 60 2.08 -8.06 -4.17
N TYR A 61 2.54 -9.30 -4.05
CA TYR A 61 1.68 -10.47 -4.03
C TYR A 61 1.93 -11.28 -2.75
N ALA A 62 0.95 -12.09 -2.37
CA ALA A 62 1.10 -13.08 -1.32
C ALA A 62 0.71 -14.46 -1.89
N LYS A 63 1.55 -15.48 -1.65
CA LYS A 63 1.19 -16.88 -1.82
C LYS A 63 0.97 -17.49 -0.44
N HIS A 64 -0.09 -18.25 -0.29
CA HIS A 64 -0.49 -18.83 0.99
C HIS A 64 -0.85 -20.30 0.82
N ASN A 65 -0.69 -21.05 1.90
CA ASN A 65 -1.22 -22.38 2.10
C ASN A 65 -1.60 -22.50 3.59
N ILE A 66 -2.87 -22.24 3.89
CA ILE A 66 -3.42 -22.27 5.24
C ILE A 66 -4.43 -23.40 5.29
N VAL A 67 -4.17 -24.38 6.14
CA VAL A 67 -5.00 -25.59 6.24
C VAL A 67 -5.28 -25.88 7.70
N TYR A 68 -6.55 -26.07 8.03
CA TYR A 68 -6.97 -26.62 9.31
C TYR A 68 -7.25 -28.11 9.13
N ARG A 69 -6.87 -28.94 10.10
CA ARG A 69 -7.09 -30.39 10.08
C ARG A 69 -7.90 -30.83 11.28
N GLU A 70 -8.66 -31.90 11.08
CA GLU A 70 -9.25 -32.66 12.18
C GLU A 70 -8.14 -33.18 13.10
N GLY A 71 -8.39 -33.22 14.40
CA GLY A 71 -7.37 -33.59 15.39
C GLY A 71 -6.54 -32.43 15.93
N SER A 72 -7.13 -31.22 16.01
CA SER A 72 -6.60 -30.05 16.72
C SER A 72 -5.30 -29.41 16.17
N SER A 73 -4.96 -29.66 14.90
CA SER A 73 -3.75 -29.12 14.27
C SER A 73 -4.03 -28.42 12.95
N GLY A 74 -3.18 -27.48 12.57
CA GLY A 74 -3.24 -26.78 11.30
C GLY A 74 -1.84 -26.39 10.81
N ARG A 75 -1.78 -25.93 9.57
CA ARG A 75 -0.57 -25.46 8.91
C ARG A 75 -0.77 -24.03 8.42
N PHE A 76 0.24 -23.20 8.64
CA PHE A 76 0.26 -21.83 8.18
C PHE A 76 1.54 -21.57 7.39
N ASP A 77 1.42 -21.47 6.07
CA ASP A 77 2.51 -21.06 5.20
C ASP A 77 2.09 -19.81 4.42
N VAL A 78 2.81 -18.70 4.61
CA VAL A 78 2.60 -17.47 3.85
C VAL A 78 3.95 -16.99 3.32
N SER A 79 3.96 -16.49 2.09
CA SER A 79 5.10 -15.83 1.48
C SER A 79 4.64 -14.58 0.74
N ILE A 80 5.44 -13.53 0.82
CA ILE A 80 5.17 -12.27 0.14
C ILE A 80 6.32 -11.97 -0.83
N GLY A 81 5.99 -11.33 -1.95
CA GLY A 81 6.99 -10.97 -2.97
C GLY A 81 6.56 -9.77 -3.80
N HIS A 82 7.51 -9.19 -4.51
CA HIS A 82 7.28 -8.02 -5.37
C HIS A 82 6.48 -8.40 -6.61
N LYS A 83 5.58 -7.50 -7.02
CA LYS A 83 4.91 -7.57 -8.31
C LYS A 83 4.97 -6.19 -8.93
N ASN A 84 5.42 -6.02 -10.16
CA ASN A 84 5.31 -4.74 -10.89
C ASN A 84 5.87 -3.50 -10.14
N THR A 85 6.93 -3.65 -9.33
CA THR A 85 7.52 -2.56 -8.52
C THR A 85 8.52 -1.69 -9.25
N ALA A 86 8.81 -1.97 -10.53
CA ALA A 86 9.86 -1.30 -11.31
C ALA A 86 11.23 -1.28 -10.60
N GLY A 87 11.56 -2.38 -9.90
CA GLY A 87 12.82 -2.51 -9.15
C GLY A 87 12.89 -1.72 -7.85
N LYS A 88 11.77 -1.14 -7.39
CA LYS A 88 11.73 -0.44 -6.10
C LYS A 88 11.57 -1.42 -4.93
N THR A 89 12.29 -1.11 -3.86
CA THR A 89 12.22 -1.80 -2.57
C THR A 89 10.87 -1.57 -1.91
N ILE A 90 10.32 -2.61 -1.29
CA ILE A 90 9.12 -2.50 -0.46
C ILE A 90 9.60 -2.27 0.96
N GLU A 91 9.19 -1.15 1.54
CA GLU A 91 9.58 -0.75 2.89
C GLU A 91 8.42 -1.01 3.86
N LYS A 92 8.73 -1.25 5.14
CA LYS A 92 7.76 -1.41 6.23
C LYS A 92 6.64 -2.43 5.90
N ALA A 93 7.02 -3.55 5.31
CA ALA A 93 6.10 -4.62 4.97
C ALA A 93 5.65 -5.35 6.24
N VAL A 94 4.34 -5.37 6.48
CA VAL A 94 3.70 -6.06 7.61
C VAL A 94 2.53 -6.88 7.09
N VAL A 95 2.43 -8.13 7.53
CA VAL A 95 1.28 -9.01 7.29
C VAL A 95 0.51 -9.16 8.59
N GLU A 96 -0.78 -8.85 8.56
CA GLU A 96 -1.68 -9.02 9.68
C GLU A 96 -2.77 -10.02 9.33
N VAL A 97 -2.98 -10.98 10.23
CA VAL A 97 -3.96 -12.06 10.05
C VAL A 97 -4.80 -12.17 11.31
N THR A 98 -6.11 -12.10 11.18
CA THR A 98 -7.05 -12.36 12.27
C THR A 98 -7.52 -13.80 12.18
N PHE A 99 -7.12 -14.63 13.14
CA PHE A 99 -7.47 -16.04 13.17
C PHE A 99 -8.88 -16.28 13.74
N PRO A 100 -9.52 -17.40 13.37
CA PRO A 100 -10.73 -17.87 14.04
C PRO A 100 -10.53 -18.08 15.55
N LYS A 101 -11.61 -17.99 16.32
CA LYS A 101 -11.58 -18.17 17.79
C LYS A 101 -11.08 -19.54 18.24
N SER A 102 -11.21 -20.56 17.39
CA SER A 102 -10.73 -21.92 17.63
C SER A 102 -9.20 -22.04 17.62
N VAL A 103 -8.46 -21.06 17.12
CA VAL A 103 -7.00 -21.05 17.17
C VAL A 103 -6.51 -20.71 18.57
N LEU A 104 -5.80 -21.65 19.20
CA LEU A 104 -5.22 -21.48 20.54
C LEU A 104 -3.87 -20.77 20.48
N SER A 105 -2.96 -21.27 19.64
CA SER A 105 -1.60 -20.75 19.49
C SER A 105 -1.06 -21.02 18.08
N VAL A 106 0.03 -20.33 17.73
CA VAL A 106 0.76 -20.54 16.48
C VAL A 106 2.25 -20.67 16.79
N SER A 107 2.90 -21.64 16.15
CA SER A 107 4.34 -21.88 16.25
C SER A 107 4.96 -21.71 14.88
N LEU A 108 5.40 -20.48 14.59
CA LEU A 108 5.86 -20.06 13.27
C LEU A 108 7.35 -19.75 13.25
N SER A 109 7.96 -19.94 12.09
CA SER A 109 9.35 -19.62 11.81
C SER A 109 9.43 -18.70 10.57
N PRO A 110 9.65 -17.38 10.76
CA PRO A 110 9.85 -16.46 9.66
C PRO A 110 11.26 -16.59 9.07
N SER A 111 11.37 -16.56 7.74
CA SER A 111 12.65 -16.48 7.04
C SER A 111 13.27 -15.08 7.11
N GLN A 112 12.46 -14.06 7.43
CA GLN A 112 12.87 -12.68 7.61
C GLN A 112 11.90 -11.97 8.56
N GLY A 113 12.43 -11.06 9.37
CA GLY A 113 11.63 -10.24 10.27
C GLY A 113 11.23 -10.99 11.54
N LYS A 114 10.18 -10.51 12.21
CA LYS A 114 9.69 -11.05 13.48
C LYS A 114 8.17 -11.16 13.44
N TYR A 115 7.62 -12.05 14.24
CA TYR A 115 6.17 -12.13 14.39
C TYR A 115 5.76 -12.08 15.86
N SER A 116 4.53 -11.68 16.09
CA SER A 116 3.84 -11.76 17.37
C SER A 116 2.43 -12.29 17.14
N PHE A 117 1.94 -13.10 18.07
CA PHE A 117 0.57 -13.58 18.09
C PHE A 117 -0.04 -13.27 19.44
N ASP A 118 -1.16 -12.56 19.43
CA ASP A 118 -1.96 -12.33 20.64
C ASP A 118 -3.08 -13.37 20.71
N PRO A 119 -3.05 -14.29 21.69
CA PRO A 119 -4.07 -15.32 21.85
C PRO A 119 -5.43 -14.76 22.27
N THR A 120 -5.51 -13.52 22.75
CA THR A 120 -6.76 -12.86 23.16
C THR A 120 -7.48 -12.28 21.95
N SER A 121 -6.82 -11.39 21.20
CA SER A 121 -7.39 -10.80 19.98
C SER A 121 -7.37 -11.73 18.77
N LYS A 122 -6.63 -12.84 18.84
CA LYS A 122 -6.37 -13.79 17.73
C LYS A 122 -5.67 -13.14 16.55
N ILE A 123 -4.90 -12.07 16.79
CA ILE A 123 -4.18 -11.35 15.76
C ILE A 123 -2.74 -11.83 15.70
N LEU A 124 -2.32 -12.27 14.51
CA LEU A 124 -0.93 -12.47 14.14
C LEU A 124 -0.43 -11.24 13.38
N ILE A 125 0.70 -10.70 13.82
CA ILE A 125 1.45 -9.65 13.12
C ILE A 125 2.80 -10.24 12.74
N TRP A 126 3.10 -10.27 11.45
CA TRP A 126 4.43 -10.56 10.92
C TRP A 126 5.02 -9.27 10.34
N ASP A 127 6.00 -8.70 11.06
CA ASP A 127 6.76 -7.54 10.62
C ASP A 127 7.98 -8.02 9.82
N VAL A 128 7.90 -7.88 8.51
CA VAL A 128 8.93 -8.32 7.55
C VAL A 128 10.02 -7.27 7.39
N GLY A 129 9.67 -5.99 7.60
CA GLY A 129 10.55 -4.85 7.40
C GLY A 129 10.77 -4.51 5.92
N GLU A 130 12.02 -4.41 5.51
CA GLU A 130 12.42 -3.98 4.16
C GLU A 130 12.67 -5.19 3.25
N MET A 131 12.11 -5.15 2.05
CA MET A 131 12.18 -6.24 1.07
C MET A 131 12.81 -5.76 -0.23
N GLU A 132 14.01 -6.28 -0.50
CA GLU A 132 14.72 -6.05 -1.76
C GLU A 132 14.10 -6.84 -2.93
N PRO A 133 14.07 -6.28 -4.16
CA PRO A 133 13.56 -6.98 -5.33
C PRO A 133 14.19 -8.37 -5.49
N GLY A 134 13.36 -9.37 -5.79
CA GLY A 134 13.79 -10.76 -6.00
C GLY A 134 13.85 -11.61 -4.73
N LYS A 135 13.76 -11.01 -3.54
CA LYS A 135 13.57 -11.77 -2.29
C LYS A 135 12.10 -12.07 -2.06
N THR A 136 11.81 -13.29 -1.59
CA THR A 136 10.47 -13.71 -1.18
C THR A 136 10.46 -14.17 0.27
N PRO A 137 10.36 -13.24 1.24
CA PRO A 137 10.17 -13.58 2.64
C PRO A 137 8.99 -14.52 2.83
N SER A 138 9.12 -15.44 3.77
CA SER A 138 8.06 -16.38 4.13
C SER A 138 8.00 -16.59 5.64
N ILE A 139 6.83 -17.01 6.12
CA ILE A 139 6.60 -17.46 7.48
C ILE A 139 5.83 -18.77 7.40
N LYS A 140 6.36 -19.80 8.07
CA LYS A 140 5.84 -21.17 7.98
C LYS A 140 5.76 -21.80 9.35
N GLY A 141 4.79 -22.68 9.57
CA GLY A 141 4.69 -23.41 10.83
C GLY A 141 3.33 -24.05 11.08
N SER A 142 3.09 -24.36 12.35
CA SER A 142 1.88 -25.04 12.80
C SER A 142 0.93 -24.11 13.55
N ILE A 143 -0.36 -24.43 13.44
CA ILE A 143 -1.46 -23.83 14.19
C ILE A 143 -1.96 -24.89 15.16
N ALA A 144 -2.16 -24.54 16.43
CA ALA A 144 -2.86 -25.38 17.39
C ALA A 144 -4.31 -24.91 17.52
N LEU A 145 -5.26 -25.82 17.35
CA LEU A 145 -6.67 -25.56 17.58
C LEU A 145 -7.08 -26.03 18.97
N ILE A 146 -8.16 -25.46 19.50
CA ILE A 146 -8.77 -25.91 20.76
C ILE A 146 -9.27 -27.36 20.58
N SER A 147 -8.93 -28.25 21.51
CA SER A 147 -9.39 -29.64 21.45
C SER A 147 -10.91 -29.73 21.43
N GLY A 148 -11.47 -30.49 20.49
CA GLY A 148 -12.92 -30.66 20.34
C GLY A 148 -13.63 -29.52 19.60
N SER A 149 -12.92 -28.48 19.15
CA SER A 149 -13.52 -27.46 18.26
C SER A 149 -13.72 -28.00 16.85
N GLU A 150 -14.79 -27.58 16.20
CA GLU A 150 -15.00 -27.80 14.77
C GLU A 150 -13.87 -27.16 13.96
N VAL A 151 -13.54 -27.79 12.83
CA VAL A 151 -12.57 -27.27 11.88
C VAL A 151 -13.16 -25.98 11.28
N PRO A 152 -12.44 -24.84 11.30
CA PRO A 152 -12.95 -23.61 10.71
C PRO A 152 -13.25 -23.77 9.22
N ASP A 153 -14.46 -23.40 8.81
CA ASP A 153 -14.87 -23.38 7.39
C ASP A 153 -14.20 -22.27 6.57
N ILE A 154 -13.64 -21.25 7.24
CA ILE A 154 -13.11 -20.04 6.62
C ILE A 154 -11.62 -19.88 6.95
N THR A 155 -10.83 -19.75 5.90
CA THR A 155 -9.42 -19.35 5.94
C THR A 155 -9.29 -17.84 6.19
N PRO A 156 -8.38 -17.40 7.07
CA PRO A 156 -8.26 -16.00 7.43
C PRO A 156 -7.59 -15.20 6.31
N SER A 157 -8.11 -14.00 6.04
CA SER A 157 -7.52 -13.09 5.06
C SER A 157 -6.19 -12.49 5.54
N LEU A 158 -5.29 -12.20 4.60
CA LEU A 158 -4.04 -11.49 4.87
C LEU A 158 -4.24 -9.99 4.61
N ASN A 159 -4.10 -9.17 5.65
CA ASN A 159 -4.05 -7.72 5.52
C ASN A 159 -2.59 -7.28 5.37
N LEU A 160 -2.23 -6.65 4.25
CA LEU A 160 -0.87 -6.20 3.99
C LEU A 160 -0.75 -4.70 4.20
N ARG A 161 0.28 -4.30 4.94
CA ARG A 161 0.71 -2.89 5.05
C ARG A 161 2.11 -2.78 4.48
N PHE A 162 2.36 -1.76 3.66
CA PHE A 162 3.66 -1.53 3.05
C PHE A 162 3.75 -0.10 2.51
N GLN A 163 4.97 0.35 2.21
CA GLN A 163 5.22 1.59 1.46
C GLN A 163 6.31 1.39 0.40
N LEU A 164 6.24 2.14 -0.70
CA LEU A 164 7.27 2.21 -1.73
C LEU A 164 7.61 3.66 -2.03
N SER A 165 8.87 4.05 -1.80
CA SER A 165 9.39 5.37 -2.17
C SER A 165 9.77 5.42 -3.64
N GLY A 166 9.44 6.53 -4.32
CA GLY A 166 9.76 6.72 -5.73
C GLY A 166 8.94 5.85 -6.70
N TYR A 167 7.83 5.27 -6.24
CA TYR A 167 6.90 4.46 -7.03
C TYR A 167 5.49 5.06 -7.03
N THR A 168 4.83 5.00 -8.19
CA THR A 168 3.44 5.44 -8.36
C THR A 168 2.60 4.30 -8.92
N ALA A 169 1.82 3.64 -8.08
CA ALA A 169 0.94 2.53 -8.49
C ALA A 169 -0.10 2.92 -9.55
N SER A 170 -0.53 4.19 -9.54
CA SER A 170 -1.45 4.77 -10.52
C SER A 170 -0.80 5.13 -11.85
N GLY A 171 0.54 5.23 -11.89
CA GLY A 171 1.27 5.76 -13.04
C GLY A 171 1.21 7.28 -13.20
N VAL A 172 0.48 8.02 -12.35
CA VAL A 172 0.41 9.49 -12.40
C VAL A 172 1.82 10.08 -12.26
N ARG A 173 2.21 10.93 -13.20
CA ARG A 173 3.50 11.63 -13.16
C ARG A 173 3.35 13.12 -13.40
N VAL A 174 4.02 13.90 -12.56
CA VAL A 174 4.22 15.33 -12.76
C VAL A 174 5.17 15.52 -13.92
N HIS A 175 4.74 16.29 -14.91
CA HIS A 175 5.54 16.64 -16.09
C HIS A 175 6.42 17.85 -15.80
N ARG A 176 5.81 18.96 -15.35
CA ARG A 176 6.51 20.22 -15.11
C ARG A 176 5.80 21.06 -14.05
N VAL A 177 6.58 21.82 -13.30
CA VAL A 177 6.12 22.91 -12.43
C VAL A 177 6.84 24.18 -12.87
N ASP A 178 6.10 25.23 -13.18
CA ASP A 178 6.62 26.55 -13.54
C ASP A 178 6.25 27.58 -12.48
N CYS A 179 7.12 28.55 -12.27
CA CYS A 179 6.94 29.64 -11.32
C CYS A 179 7.08 30.96 -12.07
N TYR A 180 6.08 31.84 -11.90
CA TYR A 180 6.00 33.16 -12.50
C TYR A 180 5.90 34.22 -11.39
N GLY A 181 6.17 35.47 -11.73
CA GLY A 181 6.05 36.60 -10.79
C GLY A 181 7.19 36.72 -9.79
N GLU A 182 8.23 35.88 -9.90
CA GLU A 182 9.43 35.92 -9.07
C GLU A 182 10.69 36.02 -9.94
N LYS A 183 11.67 36.82 -9.51
CA LYS A 183 12.95 37.00 -10.25
C LYS A 183 13.97 35.90 -9.97
N TYR A 184 13.85 35.22 -8.83
CA TYR A 184 14.74 34.14 -8.45
C TYR A 184 14.31 32.80 -9.06
N LYS A 185 15.23 31.84 -9.15
CA LYS A 185 14.96 30.49 -9.64
C LYS A 185 14.77 29.53 -8.45
N PRO A 186 13.54 29.19 -8.07
CA PRO A 186 13.32 28.25 -6.97
C PRO A 186 13.79 26.85 -7.34
N PHE A 187 14.24 26.10 -6.33
CA PHE A 187 14.37 24.65 -6.44
C PHE A 187 12.96 24.03 -6.52
N LYS A 188 12.77 23.11 -7.46
CA LYS A 188 11.50 22.41 -7.69
C LYS A 188 11.76 20.91 -7.67
N GLY A 189 11.07 20.19 -6.80
CA GLY A 189 11.21 18.75 -6.64
C GLY A 189 9.87 18.06 -6.52
N VAL A 190 9.82 16.79 -6.91
CA VAL A 190 8.67 15.91 -6.72
C VAL A 190 9.14 14.60 -6.09
N LYS A 191 8.40 14.12 -5.10
CA LYS A 191 8.61 12.80 -4.49
C LYS A 191 7.33 12.00 -4.61
N TYR A 192 7.44 10.78 -5.12
CA TYR A 192 6.33 9.82 -5.17
C TYR A 192 6.43 8.85 -4.00
N MET A 193 5.30 8.48 -3.44
CA MET A 193 5.21 7.48 -2.40
C MET A 193 3.89 6.73 -2.55
N THR A 194 3.97 5.41 -2.67
CA THR A 194 2.79 4.54 -2.62
C THR A 194 2.72 3.92 -1.24
N LYS A 195 1.56 3.98 -0.59
CA LYS A 195 1.30 3.30 0.69
C LYS A 195 0.10 2.38 0.53
N ALA A 196 0.13 1.24 1.21
CA ALA A 196 -1.04 0.39 1.31
C ALA A 196 -2.18 1.14 2.03
N GLY A 197 -3.36 1.16 1.41
CA GLY A 197 -4.61 1.48 2.10
C GLY A 197 -5.18 0.21 2.75
N ARG A 198 -6.45 -0.09 2.48
CA ARG A 198 -7.04 -1.40 2.83
C ARG A 198 -6.67 -2.43 1.77
N PHE A 199 -5.51 -3.07 1.93
CA PHE A 199 -5.03 -4.11 1.01
C PHE A 199 -5.20 -5.50 1.65
N GLN A 200 -6.07 -6.32 1.07
CA GLN A 200 -6.43 -7.64 1.60
C GLN A 200 -6.26 -8.73 0.52
N VAL A 201 -5.60 -9.82 0.88
CA VAL A 201 -5.53 -11.05 0.07
C VAL A 201 -6.39 -12.11 0.73
N ARG A 202 -7.40 -12.61 0.02
CA ARG A 202 -8.24 -13.73 0.49
C ARG A 202 -7.49 -15.04 0.26
N THR A 203 -7.56 -15.94 1.23
CA THR A 203 -6.76 -17.16 1.31
C THR A 203 -7.56 -18.43 1.07
#